data_AF-A0A8H4EP87-F1
#
_entry.id   AF-A0A8H4EP87-F1
#
_cell.length_a   1.000
_cell.length_b   1.000
_cell.length_c   1.000
_cell.angle_alpha   90.00
_cell.angle_beta   90.00
_cell.angle_gamma   90.00
#
_symmetry.space_group_name_H-M   'P 1'
#
loop_
_entity.id
_entity.type
_entity.pdbx_description
1 polymer ?
#
loop_
_entity_poly.entity_id
_entity_poly.type
_entity_poly.pdbx_seq_one_letter_code
_entity_poly.pdbx_strand_id
1 'polypeptide(L)'
;MNLPFMSTTPRDHWSKRWQIAFREIFLGLGYVPTKNLFGKHKKIGKVFGTLSAFFISGLLHEHFIYCMWGTRPGEQMSFFLFHGILLIVWEFIEGLLVGNRMNMHEVKDSWGIWLFKLVLFNTFGIFSIPFFMEPYLRENVFVCMVQVGLFHNKIG
;
A
#
# COMPACT_ATOMS: atom_id res chain seq x y z
N MET A 1 5.41 -12.67 14.62
CA MET A 1 4.84 -13.10 13.33
C MET A 1 4.16 -11.91 12.66
N ASN A 2 4.70 -11.41 11.54
CA ASN A 2 4.16 -10.27 10.79
C ASN A 2 3.28 -10.77 9.65
N LEU A 3 2.16 -11.42 9.96
CA LEU A 3 1.22 -11.91 8.95
C LEU A 3 0.37 -10.72 8.46
N PRO A 4 0.48 -10.29 7.18
CA PRO A 4 -0.17 -9.08 6.69
C PRO A 4 -1.70 -9.19 6.66
N PHE A 5 -2.24 -10.40 6.50
CA PHE A 5 -3.69 -10.67 6.50
C PHE A 5 -4.36 -10.54 7.88
N MET A 6 -3.60 -10.54 8.98
CA MET A 6 -4.12 -10.30 10.33
C MET A 6 -4.20 -8.80 10.71
N SER A 7 -4.13 -7.90 9.74
CA SER A 7 -4.26 -6.45 9.99
C SER A 7 -5.72 -6.03 10.00
N THR A 8 -6.11 -5.22 10.99
CA THR A 8 -7.47 -4.67 11.13
C THR A 8 -7.59 -3.23 10.71
N THR A 9 -6.46 -2.56 10.43
CA THR A 9 -6.44 -1.20 9.91
C THR A 9 -5.53 -1.16 8.69
N PRO A 10 -5.87 -0.36 7.66
CA PRO A 10 -5.03 -0.20 6.48
C PRO A 10 -3.63 0.31 6.85
N ARG A 11 -3.50 1.18 7.87
CA ARG A 11 -2.19 1.62 8.37
C ARG A 11 -1.35 0.46 8.92
N ASP A 12 -1.95 -0.45 9.70
CA ASP A 12 -1.21 -1.61 10.23
C ASP A 12 -0.81 -2.58 9.12
N HIS A 13 -1.68 -2.75 8.11
CA HIS A 13 -1.36 -3.53 6.92
C HIS A 13 -0.15 -2.93 6.16
N TRP A 14 -0.32 -1.72 5.64
CA TRP A 14 0.62 -1.09 4.71
C TRP A 14 1.93 -0.68 5.39
N SER A 15 1.87 -0.10 6.59
CA SER A 15 3.06 0.48 7.24
C SER A 15 3.86 -0.50 8.10
N LYS A 16 3.21 -1.52 8.68
CA LYS A 16 3.85 -2.39 9.68
C LYS A 16 4.05 -3.82 9.24
N ARG A 17 3.24 -4.33 8.31
CA ARG A 17 3.23 -5.77 7.97
C ARG A 17 3.57 -6.05 6.51
N TRP A 18 3.08 -5.23 5.57
CA TRP A 18 3.26 -5.44 4.13
C TRP A 18 4.61 -4.94 3.62
N GLN A 19 4.97 -3.69 3.88
CA GLN A 19 6.15 -3.07 3.27
C GLN A 19 7.42 -3.10 4.12
N ILE A 20 7.63 -4.12 4.96
CA ILE A 20 8.74 -4.12 5.93
C ILE A 20 10.11 -3.91 5.24
N ALA A 21 10.33 -4.55 4.09
CA ALA A 21 11.57 -4.43 3.32
C ALA A 21 11.76 -3.03 2.68
N PHE A 22 10.68 -2.37 2.28
CA PHE A 22 10.71 -1.09 1.57
C PHE A 22 10.39 0.11 2.46
N ARG A 23 10.09 -0.13 3.74
CA ARG A 23 9.62 0.89 4.68
C ARG A 23 10.60 2.04 4.80
N GLU A 24 11.89 1.76 4.91
CA GLU A 24 12.90 2.82 5.08
C GLU A 24 13.03 3.69 3.82
N ILE A 25 12.92 3.09 2.64
CA ILE A 25 12.95 3.79 1.36
C ILE A 25 11.73 4.72 1.25
N PHE A 26 10.53 4.20 1.52
CA PHE A 26 9.31 5.01 1.45
C PHE A 26 9.24 6.09 2.53
N LEU A 27 9.77 5.83 3.73
CA LEU A 27 9.88 6.84 4.78
C LEU A 27 10.87 7.93 4.42
N GLY A 28 12.06 7.55 3.93
CA GLY A 28 13.14 8.48 3.60
C GLY A 28 12.85 9.33 2.34
N LEU A 29 12.30 8.72 1.29
CA LEU A 29 12.06 9.40 0.02
C LEU A 29 10.67 10.03 -0.08
N GLY A 30 9.66 9.45 0.57
CA GLY A 30 8.27 9.89 0.45
C GLY A 30 7.78 10.62 1.68
N TYR A 31 7.65 9.90 2.79
CA TYR A 31 6.88 10.37 3.93
C TYR A 31 7.53 11.56 4.66
N VAL A 32 8.81 11.43 5.04
CA VAL A 32 9.53 12.46 5.81
C VAL A 32 9.68 13.79 5.06
N PRO A 33 10.17 13.82 3.80
CA PRO A 33 10.34 15.08 3.09
C PRO A 33 8.99 15.77 2.86
N THR A 34 7.97 15.03 2.41
CA THR A 34 6.64 15.60 2.18
C THR A 34 6.00 16.09 3.49
N LYS A 35 6.11 15.34 4.59
CA LYS A 35 5.60 15.78 5.89
C LYS A 35 6.26 17.07 6.37
N ASN A 36 7.58 17.19 6.19
CA ASN A 36 8.35 18.35 6.63
C ASN A 36 7.99 19.61 5.83
N LEU A 37 7.64 19.46 4.54
CA LEU A 37 7.14 20.56 3.71
C LEU A 37 5.87 21.21 4.31
N PHE A 38 5.03 20.41 4.95
CA PHE A 38 3.81 20.87 5.62
C PHE A 38 4.00 21.06 7.14
N GLY A 39 5.22 21.37 7.62
CA GLY A 39 5.57 21.42 9.04
C GLY A 39 4.66 22.27 9.93
N LYS A 40 4.00 23.29 9.39
CA LYS A 40 2.99 24.12 10.08
C LYS A 40 1.64 23.42 10.27
N HIS A 41 1.27 22.50 9.37
CA HIS A 41 -0.01 21.80 9.37
C HIS A 41 0.17 20.29 9.56
N LYS A 42 0.40 19.86 10.80
CA LYS A 42 0.71 18.46 11.16
C LYS A 42 -0.30 17.42 10.64
N LYS A 43 -1.59 17.77 10.53
CA LYS A 43 -2.62 16.85 9.97
C LYS A 43 -2.45 16.69 8.46
N ILE A 44 -2.31 17.81 7.75
CA ILE A 44 -2.11 17.85 6.30
C ILE A 44 -0.80 17.13 5.93
N GLY A 45 0.29 17.40 6.66
CA GLY A 45 1.58 16.73 6.42
C GLY A 45 1.54 15.21 6.60
N LYS A 46 0.68 14.68 7.48
CA LYS A 46 0.48 13.23 7.59
C LYS A 46 -0.25 12.67 6.37
N VAL A 47 -1.31 13.33 5.92
CA VAL A 47 -2.09 12.92 4.74
C VAL A 47 -1.22 12.91 3.48
N PHE A 48 -0.54 14.03 3.21
CA PHE A 48 0.35 14.13 2.05
C PHE A 48 1.58 13.22 2.16
N GLY A 49 2.13 13.04 3.36
CA GLY A 49 3.20 12.06 3.59
C GLY A 49 2.77 10.65 3.24
N THR A 50 1.56 10.24 3.62
CA THR A 50 1.01 8.94 3.25
C THR A 50 0.79 8.82 1.75
N LEU A 51 0.16 9.80 1.10
CA LEU A 51 -0.02 9.81 -0.36
C LEU A 51 1.31 9.72 -1.10
N SER A 52 2.33 10.43 -0.64
CA SER A 52 3.68 10.42 -1.21
C SER A 52 4.30 9.02 -1.15
N ALA A 53 4.16 8.29 -0.03
CA ALA A 53 4.64 6.92 0.08
C ALA A 53 3.94 5.98 -0.91
N PHE A 54 2.61 6.07 -1.06
CA PHE A 54 1.86 5.29 -2.04
C PHE A 54 2.22 5.66 -3.48
N PHE A 55 2.46 6.95 -3.76
CA PHE A 55 2.90 7.43 -5.06
C PHE A 55 4.26 6.85 -5.45
N ILE A 56 5.25 6.88 -4.56
CA ILE A 56 6.57 6.27 -4.83
C ILE A 56 6.43 4.76 -5.03
N SER A 57 5.57 4.08 -4.24
CA SER A 57 5.28 2.66 -4.44
C SER A 57 4.71 2.37 -5.83
N GLY A 58 3.69 3.13 -6.26
CA GLY A 58 3.12 3.01 -7.59
C GLY A 58 4.14 3.26 -8.70
N LEU A 59 4.98 4.29 -8.52
CA LEU A 59 6.04 4.64 -9.48
C LEU A 59 7.08 3.52 -9.60
N LEU A 60 7.47 2.89 -8.49
CA LEU A 60 8.41 1.76 -8.51
C LEU A 60 7.81 0.55 -9.23
N HIS A 61 6.54 0.22 -8.97
CA HIS A 61 5.86 -0.90 -9.65
C HIS A 61 5.70 -0.65 -11.15
N GLU A 62 5.37 0.58 -11.53
CA GLU A 62 5.26 0.96 -12.94
C GLU A 62 6.62 1.00 -13.63
N HIS A 63 7.66 1.46 -12.94
CA HIS A 63 9.04 1.39 -13.43
C HIS A 63 9.49 -0.07 -13.63
N PHE A 64 9.14 -0.97 -12.71
CA PHE A 64 9.44 -2.39 -12.85
C PHE A 64 8.77 -2.99 -14.11
N ILE A 65 7.49 -2.70 -14.33
CA ILE A 65 6.79 -3.14 -15.55
C ILE A 65 7.46 -2.56 -16.80
N TYR A 66 7.81 -1.28 -16.78
CA TYR A 66 8.49 -0.63 -17.90
C TYR A 66 9.86 -1.27 -18.20
N CYS A 67 10.64 -1.62 -17.17
CA CYS A 67 11.94 -2.28 -17.36
C CYS A 67 11.79 -3.71 -17.91
N MET A 68 10.71 -4.41 -17.57
CA MET A 68 10.49 -5.79 -17.98
C MET A 68 9.85 -5.92 -19.36
N TRP A 69 8.92 -5.04 -19.73
CA TRP A 69 8.13 -5.15 -20.96
C TRP A 69 8.12 -3.88 -21.83
N GLY A 70 8.71 -2.78 -21.37
CA GLY A 70 8.72 -1.51 -22.12
C GLY A 70 7.38 -0.76 -22.13
N THR A 71 6.34 -1.32 -21.51
CA THR A 71 4.99 -0.75 -21.46
C THR A 71 4.76 0.06 -20.19
N ARG A 72 3.97 1.14 -20.27
CA ARG A 72 3.53 1.94 -19.11
C ARG A 72 2.00 1.90 -19.00
N PRO A 73 1.43 0.92 -18.28
CA PRO A 73 -0.01 0.72 -18.23
C PRO A 73 -0.74 1.74 -17.33
N GLY A 74 -0.09 2.41 -16.38
CA GLY A 74 -0.74 3.30 -15.39
C GLY A 74 -1.60 2.60 -14.33
N GLU A 75 -1.90 1.32 -14.53
CA GLU A 75 -2.75 0.49 -13.66
C GLU A 75 -2.14 0.35 -12.26
N GLN A 76 -0.81 0.21 -12.16
CA GLN A 76 -0.10 0.13 -10.87
C GLN A 76 -0.19 1.43 -10.08
N MET A 77 0.10 2.57 -10.71
CA MET A 77 -0.03 3.88 -10.06
C MET A 77 -1.46 4.11 -9.55
N SER A 78 -2.45 3.79 -10.38
CA SER A 78 -3.87 3.91 -10.03
C SER A 78 -4.24 3.04 -8.83
N PHE A 79 -3.77 1.79 -8.80
CA PHE A 79 -3.98 0.86 -7.69
C PHE A 79 -3.44 1.42 -6.36
N PHE A 80 -2.17 1.84 -6.33
CA PHE A 80 -1.55 2.32 -5.09
C PHE A 80 -2.17 3.64 -4.62
N LEU A 81 -2.44 4.59 -5.52
CA LEU A 81 -3.09 5.85 -5.15
C LEU A 81 -4.51 5.63 -4.61
N PHE A 82 -5.28 4.74 -5.23
CA PHE A 82 -6.61 4.37 -4.74
C PHE A 82 -6.55 3.81 -3.31
N HIS A 83 -5.62 2.91 -3.02
CA HIS A 83 -5.43 2.37 -1.66
C HIS A 83 -4.94 3.43 -0.67
N GLY A 84 -4.11 4.37 -1.11
CA GLY A 84 -3.68 5.51 -0.30
C GLY A 84 -4.85 6.40 0.11
N ILE A 85 -5.74 6.72 -0.83
CA ILE A 85 -6.96 7.50 -0.56
C ILE A 85 -7.89 6.71 0.38
N LEU A 86 -8.10 5.42 0.11
CA LEU A 86 -8.95 4.56 0.94
C LEU A 86 -8.45 4.50 2.38
N LEU A 87 -7.13 4.43 2.60
CA LEU A 87 -6.53 4.48 3.93
C LEU A 87 -6.80 5.83 4.62
N ILE A 88 -6.69 6.96 3.91
CA ILE A 88 -6.96 8.28 4.48
C ILE A 88 -8.43 8.42 4.86
N VAL A 89 -9.34 7.98 3.99
CA VAL A 89 -10.78 7.97 4.23
C VAL A 89 -11.11 7.07 5.42
N TRP A 90 -10.50 5.88 5.49
CA TRP A 90 -10.64 4.96 6.62
C TRP A 90 -10.26 5.62 7.95
N GLU A 91 -9.07 6.22 8.02
CA GLU A 91 -8.59 6.90 9.23
C GLU A 91 -9.48 8.08 9.62
N PHE A 92 -10.03 8.80 8.63
CA PHE A 92 -10.94 9.90 8.87
C PHE A 92 -12.27 9.40 9.43
N ILE A 93 -12.87 8.38 8.82
CA ILE A 93 -14.12 7.76 9.28
C ILE A 93 -13.95 7.16 10.68
N GLU A 94 -12.86 6.42 10.93
CA GLU A 94 -12.55 5.92 12.27
C GLU A 94 -12.38 7.06 13.28
N GLY A 95 -11.73 8.15 12.88
CA GLY A 95 -11.58 9.34 13.72
C GLY A 95 -12.91 10.03 14.06
N LEU A 96 -13.89 10.00 13.15
CA LEU A 96 -15.23 10.55 13.35
C LEU A 96 -16.13 9.64 14.18
N LEU A 97 -16.17 8.34 13.85
CA LEU A 97 -17.01 7.36 14.52
C LEU A 97 -16.57 7.08 15.97
N VAL A 98 -15.27 7.16 16.25
CA VAL A 98 -14.68 6.81 17.55
C VAL A 98 -14.33 8.06 18.37
N GLY A 99 -15.11 9.14 18.23
CA GLY A 99 -14.88 10.41 18.90
C GLY A 99 -14.43 10.28 20.37
N ASN A 100 -13.30 10.93 20.67
CA ASN A 100 -12.59 11.04 21.96
C ASN A 100 -11.90 9.76 22.50
N ARG A 101 -10.61 9.92 22.85
CA ARG A 101 -9.62 8.87 23.20
C ARG A 101 -10.01 7.92 24.34
N MET A 102 -11.08 8.19 25.10
CA MET A 102 -11.45 7.42 26.30
C MET A 102 -12.31 6.19 26.01
N ASN A 103 -13.05 6.13 24.89
CA ASN A 103 -13.83 4.94 24.47
C ASN A 103 -12.97 3.87 23.79
N MET A 104 -11.65 4.10 23.68
CA MET A 104 -10.74 3.30 22.86
C MET A 104 -10.41 1.93 23.47
N HIS A 105 -10.70 1.68 24.76
CA HIS A 105 -10.51 0.36 25.36
C HIS A 105 -11.78 -0.50 25.21
N GLU A 106 -12.97 0.04 25.48
CA GLU A 106 -14.24 -0.71 25.39
C GLU A 106 -14.67 -1.01 23.94
N VAL A 107 -14.54 -0.07 23.00
CA VAL A 107 -14.93 -0.28 21.60
C VAL A 107 -13.97 -1.21 20.86
N LYS A 108 -12.70 -1.23 21.27
CA LYS A 108 -11.64 -2.04 20.66
C LYS A 108 -11.68 -3.50 21.14
N ASP A 109 -12.26 -3.76 22.30
CA ASP A 109 -12.50 -5.11 22.85
C ASP A 109 -13.76 -5.79 22.30
N SER A 110 -14.60 -5.07 21.55
CA SER A 110 -15.75 -5.68 20.88
C SER A 110 -15.27 -6.52 19.69
N TRP A 111 -15.08 -7.82 19.92
CA TRP A 111 -14.67 -8.83 18.92
C TRP A 111 -15.44 -8.70 17.59
N GLY A 112 -16.72 -8.33 17.63
CA GLY A 112 -17.54 -8.12 16.44
C GLY A 112 -17.06 -6.95 15.57
N ILE A 113 -16.69 -5.81 16.16
CA ILE A 113 -16.14 -4.65 15.43
C ILE A 113 -14.77 -4.99 14.84
N TRP A 114 -13.94 -5.71 15.61
CA TRP A 114 -12.65 -6.21 15.14
C TRP A 114 -12.82 -7.13 13.91
N LEU A 115 -13.72 -8.10 13.99
CA LEU A 115 -13.98 -9.05 12.92
C LEU A 115 -14.57 -8.37 11.69
N PHE A 116 -15.52 -7.45 11.88
CA PHE A 116 -16.10 -6.67 10.79
C PHE A 116 -15.04 -5.89 10.01
N LYS A 117 -14.15 -5.18 10.72
CA LYS A 117 -13.04 -4.45 10.09
C LYS A 117 -12.09 -5.36 9.34
N LEU A 118 -11.77 -6.53 9.92
CA LEU A 118 -10.89 -7.52 9.31
C LEU A 118 -11.49 -8.07 8.01
N VAL A 119 -12.75 -8.48 8.04
CA VAL A 119 -13.46 -9.00 6.87
C VAL A 119 -13.55 -7.94 5.80
N LEU A 120 -14.03 -6.74 6.14
CA LEU A 120 -14.23 -5.67 5.17
C LEU A 120 -12.89 -5.27 4.50
N PHE A 121 -11.81 -5.11 5.27
CA PHE A 121 -10.49 -4.79 4.71
C PHE A 121 -9.95 -5.91 3.81
N ASN A 122 -10.06 -7.18 4.22
CA ASN A 122 -9.61 -8.31 3.40
C ASN A 122 -10.44 -8.46 2.13
N THR A 123 -11.76 -8.23 2.17
CA THR A 123 -12.62 -8.27 0.99
C THR A 123 -12.23 -7.21 -0.04
N PHE A 124 -11.98 -5.96 0.40
CA PHE A 124 -11.49 -4.91 -0.49
C PHE A 124 -10.12 -5.26 -1.10
N GLY A 125 -9.21 -5.82 -0.30
CA GLY A 125 -7.90 -6.27 -0.78
C GLY A 125 -8.01 -7.37 -1.83
N ILE A 126 -8.83 -8.41 -1.59
CA ILE A 126 -9.01 -9.50 -2.54
C ILE A 126 -9.62 -9.02 -3.86
N PHE A 127 -10.60 -8.13 -3.79
CA PHE A 127 -11.26 -7.59 -4.97
C PHE A 127 -10.33 -6.71 -5.83
N SER A 128 -9.33 -6.07 -5.22
CA SER A 128 -8.38 -5.22 -5.95
C SER A 128 -7.18 -5.99 -6.53
N ILE A 129 -6.95 -7.24 -6.13
CA ILE A 129 -5.85 -8.09 -6.64
C ILE A 129 -5.92 -8.30 -8.16
N PRO A 130 -7.07 -8.64 -8.78
CA PRO A 130 -7.14 -8.80 -10.23
C PRO A 130 -6.66 -7.56 -10.98
N PHE A 131 -7.04 -6.37 -10.52
CA PHE A 131 -6.61 -5.10 -11.11
C PHE A 131 -5.10 -4.84 -10.95
N PHE A 132 -4.51 -5.28 -9.84
CA PHE A 132 -3.06 -5.25 -9.67
C PHE A 132 -2.33 -6.26 -10.55
N MET A 133 -2.93 -7.43 -10.78
CA MET A 133 -2.33 -8.54 -11.54
C MET A 133 -2.51 -8.40 -13.06
N GLU A 134 -3.47 -7.62 -13.53
CA GLU A 134 -3.83 -7.52 -14.94
C GLU A 134 -2.65 -7.15 -15.87
N PRO A 135 -1.78 -6.19 -15.55
CA PRO A 135 -0.59 -5.90 -16.36
C PRO A 135 0.35 -7.10 -16.50
N TYR A 136 0.49 -7.86 -15.41
CA TYR A 136 1.34 -9.04 -15.33
C TYR A 136 0.75 -10.25 -16.06
N LEU A 137 -0.58 -10.28 -16.24
CA LEU A 137 -1.26 -11.32 -17.01
C LEU A 137 -1.28 -11.01 -18.51
N ARG A 138 -1.39 -9.72 -18.87
CA ARG A 138 -1.37 -9.27 -20.26
C ARG A 138 0.01 -9.47 -20.90
N GLU A 139 1.05 -9.17 -20.15
CA GLU A 139 2.43 -9.36 -20.55
C GLU A 139 2.95 -10.68 -19.97
N ASN A 140 3.09 -11.74 -20.78
CA ASN A 140 3.44 -13.11 -20.34
C ASN A 140 4.66 -13.17 -19.38
N VAL A 141 4.44 -13.02 -18.07
CA VAL A 141 5.48 -12.90 -17.04
C VAL A 141 6.47 -14.05 -17.05
N PHE A 142 5.99 -15.26 -17.33
CA PHE A 142 6.80 -16.47 -17.38
C PHE A 142 7.84 -16.44 -18.51
N VAL A 143 7.54 -15.82 -19.65
CA VAL A 143 8.48 -15.76 -20.78
C VAL A 143 9.65 -14.84 -20.46
N CYS A 144 9.38 -13.69 -19.82
CA CYS A 144 10.41 -12.70 -19.51
C CYS A 144 11.36 -13.16 -18.39
N MET A 145 10.86 -13.82 -17.32
CA MET A 145 11.74 -14.39 -16.29
C MET A 145 12.67 -15.48 -16.84
N VAL A 146 12.18 -16.33 -17.74
CA VAL A 146 12.99 -17.36 -18.40
C VAL A 146 14.06 -16.72 -19.29
N GLN A 147 13.75 -15.65 -20.03
CA GLN A 147 14.75 -14.93 -20.82
C GLN A 147 15.84 -14.29 -19.95
N VAL A 148 15.50 -13.60 -18.86
CA VAL A 148 16.49 -13.01 -17.95
C VAL A 148 17.37 -14.09 -17.30
N GLY A 149 16.78 -15.21 -16.89
CA GLY A 149 17.53 -16.37 -16.38
C GLY A 149 18.48 -16.97 -17.42
N LEU A 150 18.05 -17.06 -18.69
CA LEU A 150 18.88 -17.54 -19.79
C LEU A 150 20.00 -16.56 -20.17
N PHE A 151 19.77 -15.25 -20.08
CA PHE A 151 20.81 -14.24 -20.26
C PHE A 151 21.89 -14.37 -19.18
N HIS A 152 21.49 -14.52 -17.92
CA HIS A 152 22.45 -14.68 -16.81
C HIS A 152 23.27 -15.98 -16.90
N ASN A 153 22.70 -17.04 -17.49
CA ASN A 153 23.38 -18.32 -17.66
C ASN A 153 24.29 -18.39 -18.91
N LYS A 154 24.30 -17.37 -19.77
CA LYS A 154 25.19 -17.26 -20.93
C LYS A 154 26.46 -16.42 -20.68
N ILE A 155 26.56 -15.80 -19.50
CA ILE A 155 27.68 -14.93 -19.10
C ILE A 155 28.58 -15.59 -18.03
N GLY A 156 28.38 -16.87 -17.75
CA GLY A 156 29.20 -17.70 -16.86
C GLY A 156 30.10 -18.65 -17.62
#